data_AF-A0A7V3FW23-F1
#
_entry.id   AF-A0A7V3FW23-F1
#
_cell.length_a   1.000
_cell.length_b   1.000
_cell.length_c   1.000
_cell.angle_alpha   90.00
_cell.angle_beta   90.00
_cell.angle_gamma   90.00
#
_symmetry.space_group_name_H-M   'P 1'
#
loop_
_entity.id
_entity.type
_entity.pdbx_description
1 polymer ?
#
loop_
_entity_poly.entity_id
_entity_poly.type
_entity_poly.pdbx_seq_one_letter_code
_entity_poly.pdbx_strand_id
1 'polypeptide(L)'
;MLKKYTFWFKGAILFQFITGVFHLLSFLNSPAPKNESEKQLFDLMSNYKFDLGTGFLRSMDDLMTSFSIAFALLLFFSGILNLFLLLSKLPFRILKGVILINFFIYLICFISMELLTFLPPIICTGLIVLSLLVSYFFIPKESNNK
;
A
#
# COMPACT_ATOMS: atom_id res chain seq x y z
N MET A 1 20.70 4.80 -18.95
CA MET A 1 19.60 5.41 -18.16
C MET A 1 18.38 4.51 -18.04
N LEU A 2 17.94 3.83 -19.12
CA LEU A 2 16.79 2.90 -19.11
C LEU A 2 16.82 1.86 -17.98
N LYS A 3 18.00 1.28 -17.69
CA LYS A 3 18.16 0.29 -16.63
C LYS A 3 17.89 0.84 -15.21
N LYS A 4 18.14 2.13 -14.97
CA LYS A 4 17.98 2.75 -13.65
C LYS A 4 16.51 2.99 -13.30
N TYR A 5 15.74 3.68 -14.15
CA TYR A 5 14.32 3.93 -13.86
C TYR A 5 13.52 2.63 -13.76
N THR A 6 13.82 1.66 -14.62
CA THR A 6 13.17 0.35 -14.64
C THR A 6 13.43 -0.42 -13.36
N PHE A 7 14.67 -0.38 -12.84
CA PHE A 7 15.02 -1.01 -11.58
C PHE A 7 14.19 -0.44 -10.42
N TRP A 8 14.12 0.88 -10.30
CA TRP A 8 13.34 1.54 -9.25
C TRP A 8 11.84 1.34 -9.42
N PHE A 9 11.31 1.33 -10.65
CA PHE A 9 9.90 1.07 -10.87
C PHE A 9 9.53 -0.38 -10.53
N LYS A 10 10.38 -1.34 -10.88
CA LYS A 10 10.26 -2.73 -10.42
C LYS A 10 10.35 -2.85 -8.90
N GLY A 11 11.18 -2.03 -8.26
CA GLY A 11 11.24 -1.91 -6.80
C GLY A 11 9.89 -1.49 -6.21
N ALA A 12 9.27 -0.43 -6.75
CA ALA A 12 7.94 -0.01 -6.32
C ALA A 12 6.90 -1.13 -6.48
N ILE A 13 6.88 -1.80 -7.63
CA ILE A 13 5.99 -2.94 -7.91
C ILE A 13 6.22 -4.06 -6.89
N LEU A 14 7.48 -4.43 -6.63
CA LEU A 14 7.83 -5.48 -5.68
C LEU A 14 7.36 -5.12 -4.27
N PHE A 15 7.62 -3.90 -3.82
CA PHE A 15 7.20 -3.46 -2.49
C PHE A 15 5.68 -3.40 -2.36
N GLN A 16 4.95 -2.98 -3.40
CA GLN A 16 3.49 -3.07 -3.42
C GLN A 16 3.01 -4.50 -3.17
N PHE A 17 3.59 -5.50 -3.86
CA PHE A 17 3.26 -6.90 -3.65
C PHE A 17 3.63 -7.40 -2.24
N ILE A 18 4.85 -7.12 -1.77
CA ILE A 18 5.30 -7.54 -0.43
C ILE A 18 4.41 -6.94 0.66
N THR A 19 4.11 -5.65 0.58
CA THR A 19 3.22 -4.99 1.55
C THR A 19 1.82 -5.57 1.50
N GLY A 20 1.28 -5.84 0.30
CA GLY A 20 -0.02 -6.51 0.15
C GLY A 20 -0.05 -7.88 0.83
N VAL A 21 1.02 -8.67 0.66
CA VAL A 21 1.17 -9.97 1.33
C VAL A 21 1.24 -9.80 2.85
N PHE A 22 1.99 -8.83 3.38
CA PHE A 22 2.05 -8.61 4.83
C PHE A 22 0.67 -8.31 5.45
N HIS A 23 -0.18 -7.56 4.75
CA HIS A 23 -1.56 -7.35 5.21
C HIS A 23 -2.40 -8.64 5.19
N LEU A 24 -2.14 -9.56 4.24
CA LEU A 24 -2.80 -10.86 4.25
C LEU A 24 -2.26 -11.82 5.33
N LEU A 25 -0.97 -11.71 5.69
CA LEU A 25 -0.39 -12.52 6.76
C LEU A 25 -0.99 -12.20 8.13
N SER A 26 -1.56 -11.00 8.32
CA SER A 26 -2.26 -10.63 9.56
C SER A 26 -3.44 -11.57 9.88
N PHE A 27 -4.02 -12.24 8.88
CA PHE A 27 -5.10 -13.20 9.07
C PHE A 27 -4.65 -14.56 9.59
N LEU A 28 -3.34 -14.86 9.57
CA LEU A 28 -2.80 -16.15 9.99
C LEU A 28 -2.43 -16.19 11.47
N ASN A 29 -2.44 -15.05 12.15
CA ASN A 29 -2.01 -14.96 13.54
C ASN A 29 -3.05 -14.24 14.39
N SER A 30 -3.53 -14.93 15.42
CA SER A 30 -4.36 -14.34 16.47
C SER A 30 -3.53 -14.25 17.74
N PRO A 31 -2.92 -13.10 18.04
CA PRO A 31 -2.14 -12.94 19.26
C PRO A 31 -3.01 -13.22 20.49
N ALA A 32 -2.51 -14.05 21.40
CA ALA A 32 -3.18 -14.29 22.68
C ALA A 32 -2.92 -13.12 23.64
N PRO A 33 -3.93 -12.68 24.42
CA PRO A 33 -3.75 -11.62 25.40
C PRO A 33 -2.76 -12.05 26.48
N LYS A 34 -1.85 -11.15 26.87
CA LYS A 34 -0.79 -11.42 27.85
C LYS A 34 -1.15 -11.00 29.27
N ASN A 35 -2.22 -10.24 29.44
CA ASN A 35 -2.70 -9.72 30.72
C ASN A 35 -4.21 -9.42 30.65
N GLU A 36 -4.83 -9.12 31.79
CA GLU A 36 -6.28 -8.85 31.87
C GLU A 36 -6.69 -7.60 31.07
N SER A 37 -5.85 -6.57 30.98
CA SER A 37 -6.14 -5.38 30.19
C SER A 37 -6.19 -5.70 28.69
N GLU A 38 -5.24 -6.48 28.18
CA GLU A 38 -5.26 -6.98 26.80
C GLU A 38 -6.48 -7.87 26.56
N LYS A 39 -6.82 -8.74 27.50
CA LYS A 39 -8.01 -9.59 27.39
C LYS A 39 -9.30 -8.76 27.28
N GLN A 40 -9.45 -7.73 28.10
CA GLN A 40 -10.59 -6.81 28.03
C GLN A 40 -10.62 -6.05 26.69
N LEU A 41 -9.46 -5.59 26.20
CA LEU A 41 -9.37 -4.91 24.92
C LEU A 41 -9.80 -5.83 23.76
N PHE A 42 -9.30 -7.07 23.72
CA PHE A 42 -9.67 -8.04 22.70
C PHE A 42 -11.17 -8.37 22.76
N ASP A 43 -11.71 -8.59 23.95
CA ASP A 43 -13.15 -8.84 24.12
C ASP A 43 -14.00 -7.69 23.55
N LEU A 44 -13.67 -6.45 23.88
CA LEU A 44 -14.35 -5.28 23.32
C LEU A 44 -14.17 -5.18 21.80
N MET A 45 -12.96 -5.39 21.28
CA MET A 45 -12.71 -5.30 19.83
C MET A 45 -13.46 -6.34 19.02
N SER A 46 -13.61 -7.56 19.54
CA SER A 46 -14.28 -8.67 18.86
C SER A 46 -15.79 -8.64 19.05
N ASN A 47 -16.27 -8.34 20.27
CA ASN A 47 -17.67 -8.57 20.64
C ASN A 47 -18.52 -7.30 20.70
N TYR A 48 -17.94 -6.13 21.01
CA TYR A 48 -18.71 -4.89 20.97
C TYR A 48 -19.07 -4.52 19.52
N LYS A 49 -20.36 -4.34 19.25
CA LYS A 49 -20.87 -3.95 17.93
C LYS A 49 -21.24 -2.47 17.94
N PHE A 50 -20.54 -1.68 17.13
CA PHE A 50 -20.87 -0.29 16.88
C PHE A 50 -22.11 -0.22 16.00
N ASP A 51 -23.05 0.66 16.35
CA ASP A 51 -24.10 1.10 15.43
C ASP A 51 -23.52 2.18 14.52
N LEU A 52 -23.29 1.81 13.25
CA LEU A 52 -22.74 2.67 12.22
C LEU A 52 -23.83 3.34 11.37
N GLY A 53 -25.09 3.28 11.83
CA GLY A 53 -26.26 3.82 11.15
C GLY A 53 -26.94 2.81 10.24
N THR A 54 -28.20 3.10 9.89
CA THR A 54 -29.06 2.29 8.99
C THR A 54 -29.13 0.79 9.33
N GLY A 55 -28.91 0.43 10.60
CA GLY A 55 -28.92 -0.96 11.08
C GLY A 55 -27.61 -1.74 10.83
N PHE A 56 -26.52 -1.08 10.42
CA PHE A 56 -25.22 -1.72 10.28
C PHE A 56 -24.53 -1.84 11.64
N LEU A 57 -24.50 -3.08 12.16
CA LEU A 57 -23.81 -3.45 13.40
C LEU A 57 -22.52 -4.20 13.08
N ARG A 58 -21.36 -3.62 13.42
CA ARG A 58 -20.03 -4.22 13.17
C ARG A 58 -19.10 -4.04 14.35
N SER A 59 -18.22 -5.01 14.58
CA SER A 59 -17.19 -4.88 15.62
C SER A 59 -15.95 -4.17 15.09
N MET A 60 -15.03 -3.79 15.99
CA MET A 60 -13.75 -3.22 15.57
C MET A 60 -12.98 -4.22 14.69
N ASP A 61 -13.01 -5.51 15.05
CA ASP A 61 -12.37 -6.56 14.26
C ASP A 61 -12.92 -6.67 12.84
N ASP A 62 -14.25 -6.54 12.66
CA ASP A 62 -14.87 -6.53 11.34
C ASP A 62 -14.33 -5.36 10.49
N LEU A 63 -14.23 -4.17 11.09
CA LEU A 63 -13.75 -2.95 10.43
C LEU A 63 -12.27 -3.05 10.07
N MET A 64 -11.43 -3.48 11.01
CA MET A 64 -9.99 -3.64 10.81
C MET A 64 -9.68 -4.74 9.79
N THR A 65 -10.45 -5.82 9.79
CA THR A 65 -10.37 -6.88 8.77
C THR A 65 -10.68 -6.32 7.39
N SER A 66 -11.80 -5.59 7.25
CA SER A 66 -12.17 -4.97 5.97
C SER A 66 -11.12 -3.97 5.50
N PHE A 67 -10.54 -3.18 6.40
CA PHE A 67 -9.46 -2.24 6.08
C PHE A 67 -8.21 -2.96 5.58
N SER A 68 -7.76 -4.02 6.26
CA SER A 68 -6.63 -4.83 5.83
C SER A 68 -6.84 -5.47 4.46
N ILE A 69 -8.04 -6.00 4.19
CA ILE A 69 -8.39 -6.57 2.87
C ILE A 69 -8.36 -5.48 1.80
N ALA A 70 -9.04 -4.36 2.04
CA ALA A 70 -9.12 -3.27 1.06
C ALA A 70 -7.74 -2.70 0.72
N PHE A 71 -6.88 -2.51 1.73
CA PHE A 71 -5.53 -2.00 1.53
C PHE A 71 -4.65 -3.01 0.78
N ALA A 72 -4.74 -4.31 1.10
CA ALA A 72 -4.06 -5.35 0.35
C ALA A 72 -4.51 -5.36 -1.12
N LEU A 73 -5.81 -5.31 -1.39
CA LEU A 73 -6.37 -5.26 -2.75
C LEU A 73 -5.89 -4.02 -3.53
N LEU A 74 -5.84 -2.85 -2.89
CA LEU A 74 -5.32 -1.63 -3.50
C LEU A 74 -3.84 -1.79 -3.90
N LEU A 75 -3.02 -2.37 -3.02
CA LEU A 75 -1.61 -2.63 -3.27
C LEU A 75 -1.41 -3.63 -4.42
N PHE A 76 -2.16 -4.73 -4.42
CA PHE A 76 -2.13 -5.71 -5.51
C PHE A 76 -2.60 -5.11 -6.84
N PHE A 77 -3.70 -4.36 -6.83
CA PHE A 77 -4.21 -3.68 -8.01
C PHE A 77 -3.16 -2.72 -8.59
N SER A 78 -2.59 -1.85 -7.77
CA SER A 78 -1.56 -0.92 -8.21
C SER A 78 -0.30 -1.63 -8.71
N GLY A 79 0.16 -2.68 -8.00
CA GLY A 79 1.30 -3.49 -8.41
C GLY A 79 1.10 -4.20 -9.74
N ILE A 80 -0.06 -4.84 -9.94
CA ILE A 80 -0.44 -5.51 -11.20
C ILE A 80 -0.54 -4.49 -12.33
N LEU A 81 -1.19 -3.35 -12.10
CA LEU A 81 -1.33 -2.29 -13.10
C LEU A 81 0.04 -1.73 -13.50
N ASN A 82 0.91 -1.42 -12.53
CA ASN A 82 2.25 -0.92 -12.79
C ASN A 82 3.11 -1.95 -13.54
N LEU A 83 3.00 -3.23 -13.19
CA LEU A 83 3.66 -4.33 -13.91
C LEU A 83 3.16 -4.43 -15.36
N PHE A 84 1.85 -4.40 -15.56
CA PHE A 84 1.26 -4.43 -16.89
C PHE A 84 1.74 -3.25 -17.76
N LEU A 85 1.74 -2.03 -17.21
CA LEU A 85 2.18 -0.83 -17.91
C LEU A 85 3.67 -0.86 -18.25
N LEU A 86 4.50 -1.40 -17.35
CA LEU A 86 5.93 -1.61 -17.61
C LEU A 86 6.16 -2.60 -18.77
N LEU A 87 5.36 -3.66 -18.84
CA LEU A 87 5.46 -4.67 -19.90
C LEU A 87 4.86 -4.20 -21.25
N SER A 88 3.96 -3.22 -21.21
CA SER A 88 3.24 -2.70 -22.39
C SER A 88 4.08 -1.79 -23.30
N LYS A 89 5.35 -1.51 -22.95
CA LYS A 89 6.29 -0.67 -23.74
C LYS A 89 5.69 0.70 -24.15
N LEU A 90 4.97 1.33 -23.23
CA LEU A 90 4.34 2.62 -23.46
C LEU A 90 5.36 3.75 -23.67
N PRO A 91 4.98 4.83 -24.39
CA PRO A 91 5.75 6.07 -24.46
C PRO A 91 6.20 6.56 -23.08
N PHE A 92 7.43 7.05 -22.96
CA PHE A 92 8.00 7.47 -21.66
C PHE A 92 7.20 8.60 -21.03
N ARG A 93 6.59 9.46 -21.85
CA ARG A 93 5.71 10.52 -21.38
C ARG A 93 4.52 9.97 -20.58
N ILE A 94 3.88 8.90 -21.07
CA ILE A 94 2.72 8.29 -20.41
C ILE A 94 3.18 7.62 -19.11
N LEU A 95 4.25 6.82 -19.17
CA LEU A 95 4.76 6.12 -18.00
C LEU A 95 5.22 7.09 -16.90
N LYS A 96 5.81 8.22 -17.27
CA LYS A 96 6.17 9.29 -16.33
C LYS A 96 4.95 9.88 -15.61
N GLY A 97 3.85 10.08 -16.33
CA GLY A 97 2.58 10.53 -15.75
C GLY A 97 2.00 9.51 -14.76
N VAL A 98 2.03 8.23 -15.13
CA VAL A 98 1.58 7.13 -14.25
C VAL A 98 2.40 7.08 -12.96
N ILE A 99 3.73 7.14 -13.07
CA ILE A 99 4.63 7.14 -11.90
C ILE A 99 4.33 8.34 -11.00
N LEU A 100 4.10 9.53 -11.58
CA LEU A 100 3.79 10.74 -10.81
C LEU A 100 2.47 10.63 -10.04
N ILE A 101 1.42 10.10 -10.68
CA ILE A 101 0.12 9.88 -10.02
C ILE A 101 0.28 8.88 -8.87
N ASN A 102 0.95 7.75 -9.12
CA ASN A 102 1.21 6.75 -8.08
C ASN A 102 2.03 7.36 -6.94
N PHE A 103 3.04 8.16 -7.23
CA PHE A 103 3.87 8.81 -6.22
C PHE A 103 3.03 9.66 -5.26
N PHE A 104 2.12 10.51 -5.75
CA PHE A 104 1.30 11.34 -4.88
C PHE A 104 0.30 10.54 -4.06
N ILE A 105 -0.34 9.52 -4.65
CA ILE A 105 -1.25 8.62 -3.92
C ILE A 105 -0.52 7.94 -2.77
N TYR A 106 0.65 7.36 -3.05
CA TYR A 106 1.44 6.67 -2.02
C TYR A 106 2.13 7.62 -1.05
N LEU A 107 2.43 8.87 -1.43
CA LEU A 107 2.95 9.89 -0.52
C LEU A 107 1.90 10.27 0.52
N ILE A 108 0.66 10.48 0.12
CA ILE A 108 -0.45 10.76 1.05
C ILE A 108 -0.66 9.55 1.99
N CYS A 109 -0.62 8.33 1.43
CA CYS A 109 -0.68 7.11 2.22
C CYS A 109 0.47 7.03 3.23
N PHE A 110 1.71 7.30 2.82
CA PHE A 110 2.89 7.29 3.68
C PHE A 110 2.79 8.30 4.83
N ILE A 111 2.37 9.54 4.54
CA ILE A 111 2.15 10.56 5.58
C ILE A 111 1.10 10.07 6.60
N SER A 112 0.03 9.42 6.13
CA SER A 112 -0.97 8.85 7.04
C SER A 112 -0.40 7.71 7.89
N MET A 113 0.47 6.86 7.31
CA MET A 113 1.16 5.81 8.06
C MET A 113 2.11 6.38 9.11
N GLU A 114 2.89 7.41 8.78
CA GLU A 114 3.80 8.07 9.74
C GLU A 114 3.07 8.67 10.94
N LEU A 115 1.89 9.24 10.72
CA LEU A 115 1.14 9.92 11.78
C LEU A 115 0.29 8.99 12.65
N LEU A 116 -0.20 7.88 12.08
CA LEU A 116 -1.29 7.10 12.71
C LEU A 116 -0.94 5.64 12.98
N THR A 117 0.24 5.17 12.53
CA THR A 117 0.57 3.73 12.60
C THR A 117 1.93 3.47 13.22
N PHE A 118 2.37 2.22 13.15
CA PHE A 118 3.62 1.71 13.73
C PHE A 118 4.63 1.41 12.61
N LEU A 119 5.83 0.94 12.99
CA LEU A 119 6.99 0.92 12.09
C LEU A 119 6.84 0.13 10.76
N PRO A 120 6.27 -1.08 10.70
CA PRO A 120 6.23 -1.87 9.46
C PRO A 120 5.42 -1.22 8.32
N PRO A 121 4.19 -0.69 8.53
CA PRO A 121 3.50 0.09 7.50
C PRO A 121 4.29 1.31 7.01
N ILE A 122 4.99 2.02 7.92
CA ILE A 122 5.82 3.18 7.59
C ILE A 122 6.96 2.78 6.65
N ILE A 123 7.73 1.74 7.00
CA ILE A 123 8.84 1.26 6.16
C ILE A 123 8.32 0.79 4.80
N CYS A 124 7.26 0.00 4.79
CA CYS A 124 6.68 -0.55 3.57
C CYS A 124 6.25 0.55 2.58
N THR A 125 5.45 1.51 3.05
CA THR A 125 4.95 2.60 2.21
C THR A 125 6.06 3.59 1.85
N GLY A 126 7.01 3.85 2.75
CA GLY A 126 8.20 4.67 2.48
C GLY A 126 9.08 4.11 1.37
N LEU A 127 9.28 2.78 1.34
CA LEU A 127 10.03 2.12 0.26
C LEU A 127 9.32 2.21 -1.11
N ILE A 128 7.99 2.16 -1.13
CA ILE A 128 7.19 2.39 -2.36
C ILE A 128 7.38 3.83 -2.84
N VAL A 129 7.21 4.81 -1.95
CA VAL A 129 7.35 6.25 -2.26
C VAL A 129 8.75 6.57 -2.78
N LEU A 130 9.79 6.11 -2.07
CA LEU A 130 11.18 6.30 -2.47
C LEU A 130 11.44 5.71 -3.87
N SER A 131 10.96 4.49 -4.10
CA SER A 131 11.13 3.81 -5.38
C SER A 131 10.45 4.55 -6.54
N LEU A 132 9.23 5.05 -6.32
CA LEU A 132 8.50 5.85 -7.31
C LEU A 132 9.18 7.20 -7.58
N LEU A 133 9.63 7.89 -6.53
CA LEU A 133 10.32 9.18 -6.63
C LEU A 133 11.60 9.06 -7.44
N VAL A 134 12.44 8.07 -7.09
CA VAL A 134 13.70 7.84 -7.80
C VAL A 134 13.42 7.41 -9.24
N SER A 135 12.43 6.54 -9.48
CA SER A 135 12.04 6.17 -10.85
C SER A 135 11.62 7.38 -11.69
N TYR A 136 10.84 8.31 -11.12
CA TYR A 136 10.38 9.52 -11.79
C TYR A 136 11.54 10.43 -12.26
N PHE A 137 12.61 10.54 -11.48
CA PHE A 137 13.77 11.34 -11.86
C PHE A 137 14.66 10.67 -12.91
N PHE A 138 14.72 9.34 -12.91
CA PHE A 138 15.58 8.59 -13.85
C PHE A 138 14.89 8.19 -15.16
N ILE A 139 13.56 8.36 -15.29
CA ILE A 139 12.86 8.04 -16.53
C ILE A 139 13.35 8.98 -17.66
N PRO A 140 13.71 8.44 -18.84
CA PRO A 140 14.17 9.29 -19.94
C PRO A 140 13.07 10.28 -20.37
N LYS A 141 13.50 11.48 -20.77
CA LYS A 141 12.63 12.36 -21.55
C LYS A 141 12.53 11.78 -22.97
N GLU A 142 11.35 11.81 -23.55
CA GLU A 142 11.18 11.55 -24.97
C GLU A 142 12.00 12.60 -25.74
N SER A 143 12.89 12.16 -26.64
CA SER A 143 13.60 13.09 -27.51
C SER A 143 12.59 13.62 -28.51
N ASN A 144 12.40 14.94 -28.52
CA ASN A 144 11.63 15.61 -29.57
C ASN A 144 12.46 15.62 -30.85
N ASN A 145 12.67 14.47 -31.48
CA ASN A 145 13.08 14.43 -32.88
C ASN A 145 11.80 14.50 -33.71
N LYS A 146 11.34 15.73 -33.95
CA LYS A 146 10.59 16.07 -35.16
C LYS A 146 11.60 16.44 -36.23
#